data_AF-A0A970HQR7-F1
#
_entry.id   AF-A0A970HQR7-F1
#
_cell.length_a   1.000
_cell.length_b   1.000
_cell.length_c   1.000
_cell.angle_alpha   90.00
_cell.angle_beta   90.00
_cell.angle_gamma   90.00
#
_symmetry.space_group_name_H-M   'P 1'
#
loop_
_entity.id
_entity.type
_entity.pdbx_description
1 polymer ?
#
loop_
_entity_poly.entity_id
_entity_poly.type
_entity_poly.pdbx_seq_one_letter_code
_entity_poly.pdbx_strand_id
1 'polypeptide(L)'
;MPLQKCRYCGNIYSTTTNTSVCQYCINIVDDAYSKVRAYLYSDPEERDFESILKETGITEKTLNYLIDEGWVVIDGSKLNGRKKCVTCGVAISEGILCSDCMSKVSGIFKQQNNTTNKEKAKSTDEKTKTESFSGTLPLAHWRNEK
;
A
#
# COMPACT_ATOMS: atom_id res chain seq x y z
N MET A 1 20.68 -18.17 13.16
CA MET A 1 19.76 -18.53 12.05
C MET A 1 18.42 -17.86 12.29
N PRO A 2 17.97 -16.96 11.41
CA PRO A 2 16.65 -16.36 11.54
C PRO A 2 15.56 -17.39 11.18
N LEU A 3 14.52 -17.44 12.01
CA LEU A 3 13.30 -18.19 11.73
C LEU A 3 12.33 -17.28 10.99
N GLN A 4 11.71 -17.78 9.94
CA GLN A 4 10.73 -17.06 9.12
C GLN A 4 9.47 -17.91 8.96
N LYS A 5 8.33 -17.25 8.78
CA LYS A 5 7.06 -17.90 8.48
C LYS A 5 6.83 -17.89 6.97
N CYS A 6 6.54 -19.06 6.40
CA CYS A 6 6.25 -19.19 4.97
C CYS A 6 4.94 -18.48 4.63
N ARG A 7 4.95 -17.62 3.62
CA ARG A 7 3.75 -16.89 3.18
C ARG A 7 2.71 -17.79 2.53
N TYR A 8 3.12 -18.90 1.92
CA TYR A 8 2.24 -19.85 1.24
C TYR A 8 1.62 -20.90 2.20
N CYS A 9 2.44 -21.67 2.92
CA CYS A 9 1.94 -22.75 3.78
C CYS A 9 1.79 -22.36 5.26
N GLY A 10 2.34 -21.21 5.69
CA GLY A 10 2.29 -20.77 7.08
C GLY A 10 3.27 -21.48 8.02
N ASN A 11 4.04 -22.46 7.53
CA ASN A 11 5.03 -23.18 8.35
C ASN A 11 6.23 -22.30 8.69
N ILE A 12 6.80 -22.51 9.87
CA ILE A 12 8.02 -21.84 10.32
C ILE A 12 9.22 -22.63 9.79
N TYR A 13 10.17 -21.95 9.16
CA TYR A 13 11.40 -22.56 8.64
C TYR A 13 12.62 -21.69 8.97
N SER A 14 13.77 -22.35 9.07
CA SER A 14 15.07 -21.68 9.16
C SER A 14 15.54 -21.38 7.75
N THR A 15 15.92 -20.13 7.48
CA THR A 15 16.47 -19.74 6.18
C THR A 15 17.71 -18.89 6.36
N THR A 16 18.72 -19.17 5.54
CA THR A 16 19.93 -18.34 5.45
C THR A 16 19.69 -17.13 4.54
N THR A 17 18.68 -17.21 3.68
CA THR A 17 18.32 -16.21 2.66
C THR A 17 16.97 -15.58 3.01
N ASN A 18 16.77 -14.28 2.72
CA ASN A 18 15.49 -13.58 2.91
C ASN A 18 14.41 -13.99 1.89
N THR A 19 14.23 -15.28 1.65
CA THR A 19 13.13 -15.83 0.85
C THR A 19 11.84 -15.84 1.68
N SER A 20 10.72 -15.48 1.07
CA SER A 20 9.38 -15.42 1.69
C SER A 20 8.65 -16.78 1.74
N VAL A 21 9.17 -17.76 1.01
CA VAL A 21 8.58 -19.10 0.81
C VAL A 21 9.60 -20.18 1.15
N CYS A 22 9.14 -21.29 1.74
CA CYS A 22 10.02 -22.41 2.06
C CYS A 22 10.42 -23.22 0.79
N GLN A 23 11.51 -23.97 0.89
CA GLN A 23 12.07 -24.79 -0.22
C GLN A 23 11.08 -25.80 -0.83
N TYR A 24 10.11 -26.29 -0.06
CA TYR A 24 9.08 -27.18 -0.58
C TYR A 24 8.06 -26.44 -1.44
N CYS A 25 7.63 -25.27 -0.96
CA CYS A 25 6.58 -24.49 -1.61
C CYS A 25 7.09 -23.70 -2.82
N ILE A 26 8.39 -23.37 -2.88
CA ILE A 26 8.93 -22.58 -3.99
C ILE A 26 8.68 -23.24 -5.35
N ASN A 27 8.90 -24.56 -5.46
CA ASN A 27 8.69 -25.30 -6.71
C ASN A 27 7.20 -25.36 -7.10
N ILE A 28 6.31 -25.48 -6.11
CA ILE A 28 4.86 -25.54 -6.34
C ILE A 28 4.36 -24.20 -6.89
N VAL A 29 4.80 -23.10 -6.29
CA VAL A 29 4.38 -21.76 -6.71
C VAL A 29 4.98 -21.42 -8.08
N ASP A 30 6.23 -21.79 -8.34
CA ASP A 30 6.89 -21.55 -9.63
C ASP A 30 6.23 -22.31 -10.80
N ASP A 31 5.89 -23.59 -10.59
CA ASP A 31 5.15 -24.39 -11.57
C ASP A 31 3.75 -23.82 -11.84
N ALA A 32 3.03 -23.43 -10.78
CA ALA A 32 1.73 -22.79 -10.90
C ALA A 32 1.82 -21.45 -11.65
N TYR A 33 2.80 -20.62 -11.32
CA TYR A 33 3.02 -19.34 -12.00
C TYR A 33 3.32 -19.54 -13.49
N SER A 34 4.16 -20.51 -13.83
CA SER A 34 4.50 -20.83 -15.22
C SER A 34 3.27 -21.23 -16.04
N LYS A 35 2.38 -22.05 -15.47
CA LYS A 35 1.12 -22.47 -16.12
C LYS A 35 0.17 -21.31 -16.31
N VAL A 36 -0.06 -20.52 -15.26
CA VAL A 36 -0.96 -19.35 -15.33
C VAL A 36 -0.43 -18.34 -16.33
N ARG A 37 0.88 -18.08 -16.34
CA ARG A 37 1.49 -17.16 -17.29
C ARG A 37 1.35 -17.63 -18.73
N ALA A 38 1.50 -18.93 -18.99
CA ALA A 38 1.31 -19.50 -20.32
C ALA A 38 -0.15 -19.33 -20.80
N TYR A 39 -1.11 -19.62 -19.92
CA TYR A 39 -2.53 -19.46 -20.19
C TYR A 39 -2.93 -17.99 -20.45
N LEU A 40 -2.44 -17.06 -19.65
CA LEU A 40 -2.69 -15.63 -19.84
C LEU A 40 -2.08 -15.08 -21.14
N TYR A 41 -1.07 -15.76 -21.69
CA TYR A 41 -0.44 -15.38 -22.95
C TYR A 41 -1.16 -15.95 -24.17
N SER A 42 -1.78 -17.13 -24.04
CA SER A 42 -2.56 -17.73 -25.14
C SER A 42 -3.91 -17.03 -25.32
N ASP A 43 -4.60 -16.74 -24.22
CA ASP A 43 -5.99 -16.27 -24.24
C ASP A 43 -6.14 -15.00 -23.37
N PRO A 44 -5.85 -13.81 -23.94
CA PRO A 44 -5.84 -12.56 -23.18
C PRO A 44 -7.24 -12.08 -22.75
N GLU A 45 -8.31 -12.63 -23.34
CA GLU A 45 -9.69 -12.26 -23.04
C GLU A 45 -10.28 -13.08 -21.89
N GLU A 46 -9.79 -14.30 -21.65
CA GLU A 46 -10.34 -15.23 -20.66
C GLU A 46 -9.57 -15.18 -19.33
N ARG A 47 -9.41 -13.95 -18.82
CA ARG A 47 -8.81 -13.67 -17.50
C ARG A 47 -9.87 -13.68 -16.41
N ASP A 48 -10.60 -14.77 -16.32
CA ASP A 48 -11.52 -15.04 -15.22
C ASP A 48 -10.91 -16.02 -14.23
N PHE A 49 -11.13 -15.77 -12.93
CA PHE A 49 -10.57 -16.60 -11.85
C PHE A 49 -10.96 -18.07 -12.00
N GLU A 50 -12.21 -18.32 -12.40
CA GLU A 50 -12.77 -19.68 -12.53
C GLU A 50 -12.25 -20.41 -13.77
N SER A 51 -12.09 -19.71 -14.90
CA SER A 51 -11.50 -20.28 -16.12
C SER A 51 -10.03 -20.64 -15.89
N ILE A 52 -9.25 -19.77 -15.25
CA ILE A 52 -7.84 -20.06 -14.94
C ILE A 52 -7.72 -21.33 -14.10
N LEU A 53 -8.58 -21.54 -13.10
CA LEU A 53 -8.55 -22.75 -12.27
C LEU A 53 -8.89 -24.02 -13.06
N LYS A 54 -9.88 -23.95 -13.96
CA LYS A 54 -10.29 -25.08 -14.79
C LYS A 54 -9.19 -25.48 -15.78
N GLU A 55 -8.56 -24.51 -16.42
CA GLU A 55 -7.61 -24.77 -17.50
C GLU A 55 -6.21 -25.09 -16.98
N THR A 56 -5.75 -24.41 -15.92
CA THR A 56 -4.42 -24.66 -15.36
C THR A 56 -4.39 -25.76 -14.29
N GLY A 57 -5.54 -26.13 -13.73
CA GLY A 57 -5.66 -27.18 -12.72
C GLY A 57 -4.99 -26.86 -11.38
N ILE A 58 -4.66 -25.60 -11.13
CA ILE A 58 -4.08 -25.14 -9.86
C ILE A 58 -5.13 -25.04 -8.76
N THR A 59 -4.70 -25.03 -7.51
CA THR A 59 -5.61 -24.80 -6.37
C THR A 59 -5.94 -23.31 -6.21
N GLU A 60 -7.15 -22.99 -5.77
CA GLU A 60 -7.58 -21.62 -5.41
C GLU A 60 -6.59 -20.91 -4.47
N LYS A 61 -6.00 -21.64 -3.51
CA LYS A 61 -4.98 -21.10 -2.60
C LYS A 61 -3.75 -20.58 -3.34
N THR A 62 -3.32 -21.28 -4.37
CA THR A 62 -2.15 -20.90 -5.16
C THR A 62 -2.45 -19.72 -6.06
N LEU A 63 -3.62 -19.71 -6.69
CA LEU A 63 -4.04 -18.57 -7.51
C LEU A 63 -4.20 -17.29 -6.66
N ASN A 64 -4.85 -17.38 -5.50
CA ASN A 64 -4.96 -16.26 -4.57
C ASN A 64 -3.59 -15.75 -4.10
N TYR A 65 -2.65 -16.67 -3.81
CA TYR A 65 -1.28 -16.29 -3.45
C TYR A 65 -0.58 -15.51 -4.59
N LEU A 66 -0.75 -15.94 -5.84
CA LEU A 66 -0.17 -15.27 -7.01
C LEU A 66 -0.76 -13.86 -7.23
N ILE A 67 -2.05 -13.67 -6.90
CA ILE A 67 -2.73 -12.37 -6.96
C ILE A 67 -2.24 -11.47 -5.81
N ASP A 68 -2.15 -12.00 -4.59
CA ASP A 68 -1.70 -11.25 -3.41
C ASP A 68 -0.24 -10.77 -3.55
N GLU A 69 0.62 -11.58 -4.16
CA GLU A 69 2.02 -11.20 -4.47
C GLU A 69 2.12 -10.31 -5.73
N GLY A 70 1.02 -10.11 -6.46
CA GLY A 70 0.96 -9.24 -7.64
C GLY A 70 1.62 -9.82 -8.89
N TRP A 71 1.83 -11.14 -8.94
CA TRP A 71 2.45 -11.81 -10.10
C TRP A 71 1.47 -11.96 -11.26
N VAL A 72 0.17 -12.01 -10.96
CA VAL A 72 -0.91 -12.18 -11.94
C VAL A 72 -1.99 -11.15 -11.68
N VAL A 73 -2.43 -10.47 -12.75
CA VAL A 73 -3.58 -9.55 -12.73
C VAL A 73 -4.69 -10.17 -13.56
N ILE A 74 -5.85 -10.35 -12.94
CA ILE A 74 -7.04 -10.99 -13.51
C ILE A 74 -8.10 -9.89 -13.63
N ASP A 75 -8.82 -9.78 -14.74
CA ASP A 75 -9.81 -8.72 -14.93
C ASP A 75 -11.03 -8.93 -14.00
N GLY A 76 -11.28 -10.18 -13.61
CA GLY A 76 -12.18 -10.57 -12.52
C GLY A 76 -11.67 -10.25 -11.11
N SER A 77 -10.40 -9.84 -10.94
CA SER A 77 -9.90 -9.20 -9.72
C SER A 77 -10.40 -7.76 -9.62
N LYS A 78 -11.70 -7.56 -9.86
CA LYS A 78 -12.49 -6.86 -8.86
C LYS A 78 -12.19 -7.56 -7.55
N LEU A 79 -11.24 -6.97 -6.83
CA LEU A 79 -10.96 -7.09 -5.41
C LEU A 79 -12.23 -6.64 -4.63
N ASN A 80 -13.36 -7.24 -4.97
CA ASN A 80 -14.66 -7.27 -4.31
C ASN A 80 -14.68 -8.39 -3.27
N GLY A 81 -13.51 -8.89 -2.85
CA GLY A 81 -13.36 -9.30 -1.47
C GLY A 81 -13.63 -8.05 -0.65
N ARG A 82 -14.92 -7.81 -0.33
CA ARG A 82 -15.46 -6.58 0.25
C ARG A 82 -14.42 -5.99 1.18
N LYS A 83 -13.72 -4.93 0.76
CA LYS A 83 -12.62 -4.38 1.54
C LYS A 83 -13.20 -3.98 2.88
N LYS A 84 -12.76 -4.62 3.95
CA LYS A 84 -13.30 -4.32 5.28
C LYS A 84 -12.57 -3.09 5.80
N CYS A 85 -13.32 -2.19 6.41
CA CYS A 85 -12.72 -1.07 7.12
C CYS A 85 -11.76 -1.60 8.17
N VAL A 86 -10.52 -1.10 8.16
CA VAL A 86 -9.49 -1.51 9.14
C VAL A 86 -9.92 -1.20 10.58
N THR A 87 -10.76 -0.18 10.77
CA THR A 87 -11.21 0.25 12.11
C THR A 87 -12.48 -0.45 12.58
N CYS A 88 -13.50 -0.59 11.71
CA CYS A 88 -14.82 -1.10 12.12
C CYS A 88 -15.24 -2.40 11.43
N GLY A 89 -14.48 -2.89 10.45
CA GLY A 89 -14.77 -4.13 9.73
C GLY A 89 -15.91 -4.05 8.70
N VAL A 90 -16.55 -2.89 8.54
CA VAL A 90 -17.64 -2.69 7.56
C VAL A 90 -17.12 -2.88 6.14
N ALA A 91 -17.91 -3.53 5.28
CA ALA A 91 -17.61 -3.67 3.87
C ALA A 91 -17.62 -2.32 3.15
N ILE A 92 -16.52 -1.98 2.48
CA ILE A 92 -16.33 -0.76 1.71
C ILE A 92 -16.17 -1.14 0.24
N SER A 93 -16.76 -0.34 -0.65
CA SER A 93 -16.61 -0.46 -2.10
C SER A 93 -15.21 -0.03 -2.53
N GLU A 94 -14.68 1.06 -1.97
CA GLU A 94 -13.40 1.66 -2.34
C GLU A 94 -12.71 2.28 -1.12
N GLY A 95 -11.38 2.17 -1.03
CA GLY A 95 -10.59 2.73 0.08
C GLY A 95 -10.30 1.76 1.24
N ILE A 96 -9.62 2.27 2.27
CA ILE A 96 -9.16 1.50 3.46
C ILE A 96 -10.08 1.73 4.68
N LEU A 97 -10.72 2.90 4.75
CA LEU A 97 -11.61 3.31 5.82
C LEU A 97 -13.00 3.60 5.27
N CYS A 98 -14.06 3.28 6.02
CA CYS A 98 -15.40 3.71 5.66
C CYS A 98 -15.54 5.22 5.88
N SER A 99 -16.56 5.84 5.28
CA SER A 99 -16.87 7.28 5.44
C SER A 99 -16.89 7.71 6.90
N ASP A 100 -17.51 6.89 7.77
CA ASP A 100 -17.65 7.21 9.19
C ASP A 100 -16.30 7.21 9.93
N CYS A 101 -15.45 6.23 9.65
CA CYS A 101 -14.11 6.13 10.24
C CYS A 101 -13.20 7.23 9.69
N MET A 102 -13.32 7.58 8.41
CA MET A 102 -12.57 8.68 7.80
C MET A 102 -12.92 10.04 8.45
N SER A 103 -14.21 10.28 8.72
CA SER A 103 -14.66 11.49 9.41
C SER A 103 -14.17 11.59 10.86
N LYS A 104 -14.11 10.46 11.59
CA LYS A 104 -13.55 10.44 12.95
C LYS A 104 -12.06 10.79 12.97
N VAL A 105 -11.29 10.22 12.05
CA VAL A 105 -9.85 10.49 11.94
C VAL A 105 -9.62 11.97 11.64
N SER A 106 -10.30 12.52 10.64
CA SER A 106 -10.16 13.94 10.27
C SER A 106 -10.67 14.91 11.35
N GLY A 107 -11.66 14.50 12.17
CA GLY A 107 -12.09 15.25 13.35
C GLY A 107 -11.03 15.36 14.44
N ILE A 108 -10.29 14.28 14.71
CA ILE A 108 -9.20 14.27 15.71
C ILE A 108 -8.06 15.21 15.30
N PHE A 109 -7.66 15.20 14.02
CA PHE A 109 -6.61 16.09 13.51
C PHE A 109 -6.97 17.58 13.58
N LYS A 110 -8.26 17.94 13.46
CA LYS A 110 -8.71 19.33 13.61
C LYS A 110 -8.73 19.79 15.06
N GLN A 111 -8.99 18.90 16.01
CA GLN A 111 -9.01 19.25 17.44
C GLN A 111 -7.61 19.49 18.00
N GLN A 112 -6.60 18.75 17.53
CA GLN A 112 -5.20 18.94 17.96
C GLN A 112 -4.60 20.29 17.54
N ASN A 113 -5.11 20.94 16.48
CA ASN A 113 -4.62 22.26 16.05
C ASN A 113 -5.24 23.44 16.83
N ASN A 114 -6.26 23.20 17.66
CA ASN A 114 -6.90 24.25 18.46
C ASN A 114 -6.40 24.33 19.91
N THR A 115 -5.56 23.39 20.35
CA THR A 115 -5.02 23.38 21.72
C THR A 115 -3.69 24.12 21.89
N THR A 116 -3.08 24.63 20.81
CA THR A 116 -1.85 25.45 20.89
C THR A 116 -2.10 26.96 20.86
N ASN A 117 -3.35 27.41 20.74
CA ASN A 117 -3.71 28.83 20.59
C ASN A 117 -4.65 29.36 21.69
N LYS A 118 -4.41 29.00 22.96
CA LYS A 118 -5.12 29.59 24.11
C LYS A 118 -4.24 30.33 25.14
N GLU A 119 -2.94 30.52 24.86
CA GLU A 119 -2.03 31.24 25.78
C GLU A 119 -1.36 32.50 25.22
N LYS A 120 -1.81 33.05 24.08
CA LYS A 120 -1.35 34.38 23.63
C LYS A 120 -2.51 35.34 23.38
N ALA A 121 -3.15 35.74 24.47
CA ALA A 121 -4.06 36.87 24.51
C ALA A 121 -3.65 37.84 25.63
N LYS A 122 -2.46 38.44 25.55
CA LYS A 122 -2.12 39.71 26.22
C LYS A 122 -0.76 40.25 25.78
N SER A 123 -0.77 41.26 24.90
CA SER A 123 0.12 42.44 24.82
C SER A 123 0.16 42.98 23.38
N THR A 124 -0.72 43.93 23.03
CA THR A 124 -0.40 45.37 22.76
C THR A 124 0.39 45.54 21.45
N ASP A 125 -0.25 45.82 20.31
CA ASP A 125 -0.50 47.18 19.79
C ASP A 125 0.80 47.98 19.61
N GLU A 126 1.41 47.94 18.42
CA GLU A 126 1.92 49.16 17.77
C GLU A 126 2.16 48.95 16.27
N LYS A 127 1.67 49.90 15.48
CA LYS A 127 1.73 50.00 14.01
C LYS A 127 3.17 50.10 13.51
N THR A 128 3.50 49.45 12.39
CA THR A 128 4.60 49.94 11.53
C THR A 128 4.24 49.81 10.05
N LYS A 129 3.82 50.98 9.56
CA LYS A 129 3.98 51.57 8.22
C LYS A 129 4.66 50.71 7.15
N THR A 130 3.88 50.44 6.10
CA THR A 130 4.32 50.10 4.75
C THR A 130 5.15 51.23 4.14
N GLU A 131 6.41 51.00 3.79
CA GLU A 131 7.09 51.76 2.74
C GLU A 131 7.93 50.82 1.88
N SER A 132 7.63 50.90 0.59
CA SER A 132 8.16 50.17 -0.54
C SER A 132 9.64 50.43 -0.75
N PHE A 133 10.43 49.39 -1.06
CA PHE A 133 11.70 49.60 -1.76
C PHE A 133 12.01 48.43 -2.70
N SER A 134 11.73 48.70 -3.97
CA SER A 134 12.23 48.00 -5.15
C SER A 134 13.76 47.94 -5.14
N GLY A 135 14.35 46.76 -5.35
CA GLY A 135 15.80 46.65 -5.50
C GLY A 135 16.30 45.21 -5.61
N THR A 136 16.28 44.70 -6.84
CA THR A 136 17.25 43.81 -7.51
C THR A 136 18.12 42.87 -6.66
N LEU A 137 17.97 41.56 -6.91
CA LEU A 137 18.83 40.45 -6.45
C LEU A 137 20.32 40.68 -6.78
N PRO A 138 21.23 40.47 -5.82
CA PRO A 138 22.60 40.08 -6.11
C PRO A 138 22.76 38.55 -5.94
N LEU A 139 23.11 37.88 -7.04
CA LEU A 139 23.61 36.50 -7.01
C LEU A 139 24.91 36.45 -6.19
N ALA A 140 24.85 35.90 -4.98
CA ALA A 140 26.04 35.61 -4.19
C ALA A 140 26.68 34.30 -4.68
N HIS A 141 27.73 34.48 -5.49
CA HIS A 141 28.94 33.68 -5.63
C HIS A 141 29.15 32.63 -4.52
N TRP A 142 29.31 31.37 -4.94
CA TRP A 142 29.90 30.29 -4.14
C TRP A 142 31.41 30.30 -4.34
N ARG A 143 32.20 30.46 -3.25
CA ARG A 143 33.65 30.24 -3.30
C ARG A 143 34.20 29.63 -2.00
N ASN A 144 34.50 28.34 -2.12
CA ASN A 144 35.57 27.52 -1.54
C ASN A 144 36.08 27.78 -0.12
N GLU A 145 36.03 26.72 0.69
CA GLU A 145 37.03 26.40 1.71
C GLU A 145 37.94 25.27 1.19
N LYS A 146 39.24 25.38 1.50
CA LYS A 146 40.32 24.44 1.17
C LYS A 146 41.06 24.13 2.47
#